data_AF-A0ABD3IBG5-F1
#
_entry.id   AF-A0ABD3IBG5-F1
#
_cell.length_a   1.000
_cell.length_b   1.000
_cell.length_c   1.000
_cell.angle_alpha   90.00
_cell.angle_beta   90.00
_cell.angle_gamma   90.00
#
_symmetry.space_group_name_H-M   'P 1'
#
loop_
_entity.id
_entity.type
_entity.pdbx_description
1 polymer ?
#
loop_
_entity_poly.entity_id
_entity_poly.type
_entity_poly.pdbx_seq_one_letter_code
_entity_poly.pdbx_strand_id
1 'polypeptide(L)'
;MVESGPVLLRCIQILTSVASRDVIYPLEACHVALAWHCPSVIFSLVYQSGSSRNMLLPGSLTRNGSGAKHEKEECSSVVKIGSDVGVELYGACCQLLCSLIRHRRRESGHCIALLGDSSRVLLHCLEVTYWPLADESAKVWSTKMATYCATWLRRIYEEPCEQKETLGKYCCHMLSNYLCVLAGHGPVGCIYHSSQVFPSDLLISFSHHLYSREVEAALRPGAYALIDACSANDLQQLDASLGEGPRRNALLALRREYTQQFQYTGKV
;
A
#
# COMPACT_ATOMS: atom_id res chain seq x y z
N MET A 1 -2.75 -25.93 -17.70
CA MET A 1 -2.73 -25.38 -16.32
C MET A 1 -3.57 -24.11 -16.35
N VAL A 2 -4.56 -23.97 -15.47
CA VAL A 2 -5.43 -22.78 -15.43
C VAL A 2 -4.62 -21.59 -14.92
N GLU A 3 -4.63 -20.47 -15.64
CA GLU A 3 -4.04 -19.23 -15.15
C GLU A 3 -4.77 -18.77 -13.89
N SER A 4 -4.09 -18.78 -12.75
CA SER A 4 -4.71 -18.48 -11.45
C SER A 4 -5.09 -17.00 -11.31
N GLY A 5 -4.44 -16.09 -12.04
CA GLY A 5 -4.67 -14.64 -11.96
C GLY A 5 -6.10 -14.22 -12.33
N PRO A 6 -6.60 -14.54 -13.54
CA PRO A 6 -7.97 -14.21 -13.94
C PRO A 6 -9.04 -14.84 -13.03
N VAL A 7 -8.80 -16.04 -12.51
CA VAL A 7 -9.71 -16.69 -11.56
C VAL A 7 -9.78 -15.91 -10.25
N LEU A 8 -8.63 -15.56 -9.67
CA LEU A 8 -8.56 -14.72 -8.47
C LEU A 8 -9.25 -13.37 -8.67
N LEU A 9 -9.03 -12.72 -9.80
CA LEU A 9 -9.70 -11.47 -10.16
C LEU A 9 -11.23 -11.62 -10.15
N ARG A 10 -11.75 -12.67 -10.78
CA ARG A 10 -13.20 -12.96 -10.77
C ARG A 10 -13.71 -13.24 -9.36
N CYS A 11 -12.97 -13.99 -8.55
CA CYS A 11 -13.35 -14.25 -7.15
C CYS A 11 -13.46 -12.94 -6.35
N ILE A 12 -12.49 -12.04 -6.46
CA ILE A 12 -12.51 -10.75 -5.75
C ILE A 12 -13.68 -9.86 -6.24
N GLN A 13 -13.96 -9.85 -7.54
CA GLN A 13 -15.12 -9.12 -8.09
C GLN A 13 -16.45 -9.67 -7.57
N ILE A 14 -16.60 -10.99 -7.48
CA ILE A 14 -17.80 -11.63 -6.91
C ILE A 14 -17.93 -11.25 -5.43
N LEU A 15 -16.85 -11.39 -4.65
CA LEU A 15 -16.83 -11.00 -3.24
C LEU A 15 -17.21 -9.52 -3.05
N THR A 16 -16.75 -8.64 -3.94
CA THR A 16 -17.12 -7.22 -3.93
C THR A 16 -18.62 -7.02 -4.15
N SER A 17 -19.22 -7.78 -5.08
CA SER A 17 -20.66 -7.75 -5.33
C SER A 17 -21.49 -8.25 -4.15
N VAL A 18 -20.99 -9.25 -3.41
CA VAL A 18 -21.63 -9.78 -2.21
C VAL A 18 -21.47 -8.81 -1.04
N ALA A 19 -20.27 -8.25 -0.85
CA ALA A 19 -19.96 -7.27 0.18
C ALA A 19 -20.83 -6.02 0.08
N SER A 20 -21.14 -5.56 -1.14
CA SER A 20 -21.95 -4.37 -1.40
C SER A 20 -23.47 -4.54 -1.23
N ARG A 21 -23.96 -5.77 -1.05
CA ARG A 21 -25.40 -6.09 -0.94
C ARG A 21 -25.72 -6.64 0.45
N ASP A 22 -25.80 -5.74 1.43
CA ASP A 22 -26.04 -6.06 2.84
C ASP A 22 -27.42 -6.62 3.15
N VAL A 23 -28.45 -6.13 2.46
CA VAL A 23 -29.82 -6.62 2.60
C VAL A 23 -30.01 -8.04 2.05
N ILE A 24 -29.32 -8.38 0.96
CA ILE A 24 -29.50 -9.66 0.26
C ILE A 24 -28.58 -10.75 0.83
N TYR A 25 -27.36 -10.37 1.19
CA TYR A 25 -26.35 -11.29 1.71
C TYR A 25 -25.90 -10.82 3.10
N PRO A 26 -26.48 -11.33 4.19
CA PRO A 26 -25.99 -11.00 5.53
C PRO A 26 -24.61 -11.63 5.73
N LEU A 27 -23.59 -10.80 5.88
CA LEU A 27 -22.22 -11.24 6.19
C LEU A 27 -21.95 -10.98 7.66
N GLU A 28 -21.54 -12.02 8.38
CA GLU A 28 -21.05 -11.87 9.76
C GLU A 28 -19.63 -11.29 9.80
N ALA A 29 -19.19 -10.85 10.98
CA ALA A 29 -17.87 -10.26 11.19
C ALA A 29 -16.70 -11.16 10.75
N CYS A 30 -16.83 -12.49 10.89
CA CYS A 30 -15.81 -13.44 10.42
C CYS A 30 -15.68 -13.44 8.88
N HIS A 31 -16.80 -13.37 8.16
CA HIS A 31 -16.80 -13.29 6.70
C HIS A 31 -16.17 -11.98 6.21
N VAL A 32 -16.53 -10.87 6.88
CA VAL A 32 -15.95 -9.55 6.61
C VAL A 32 -14.45 -9.55 6.90
N ALA A 33 -14.01 -10.14 8.02
CA ALA A 33 -12.60 -10.28 8.37
C ALA A 33 -11.79 -11.09 7.33
N LEU A 34 -12.35 -12.20 6.83
CA LEU A 34 -11.71 -12.98 5.77
C LEU A 34 -11.58 -12.16 4.47
N ALA A 35 -12.63 -11.44 4.08
CA ALA A 35 -12.60 -10.56 2.91
C ALA A 35 -11.58 -9.41 3.07
N TRP A 36 -11.47 -8.86 4.28
CA TRP A 36 -10.45 -7.87 4.65
C TRP A 36 -9.04 -8.40 4.48
N HIS A 37 -8.81 -9.67 4.78
CA HIS A 37 -7.50 -10.29 4.74
C HIS A 37 -7.04 -10.67 3.32
N CYS A 38 -7.98 -10.83 2.37
CA CYS A 38 -7.66 -11.26 1.00
C CYS A 38 -6.53 -10.46 0.32
N PRO A 39 -6.50 -9.12 0.32
CA PRO A 39 -5.42 -8.37 -0.32
C PRO A 39 -4.05 -8.67 0.32
N SER A 40 -4.00 -8.73 1.65
CA SER A 40 -2.75 -9.03 2.35
C SER A 40 -2.20 -10.41 1.99
N VAL A 41 -3.06 -11.43 1.81
CA VAL A 41 -2.63 -12.79 1.42
C VAL A 41 -2.17 -12.82 -0.04
N ILE A 42 -2.96 -12.25 -0.95
CA ILE A 42 -2.67 -12.23 -2.39
C ILE A 42 -1.33 -11.55 -2.67
N PHE A 43 -1.06 -10.45 -1.98
CA PHE A 43 0.13 -9.63 -2.19
C PHE A 43 1.24 -9.87 -1.16
N SER A 44 1.07 -10.83 -0.23
CA SER A 44 2.04 -11.16 0.82
C SER A 44 3.43 -11.51 0.27
N LEU A 45 3.50 -12.23 -0.86
CA LEU A 45 4.76 -12.61 -1.50
C LEU A 45 5.53 -11.40 -2.05
N VAL A 46 4.83 -10.36 -2.51
CA VAL A 46 5.45 -9.10 -2.97
C VAL A 46 6.03 -8.36 -1.79
N TYR A 47 5.26 -8.28 -0.71
CA TYR A 47 5.66 -7.69 0.55
C TYR A 47 6.88 -8.42 1.14
N GLN A 48 6.87 -9.75 1.15
CA GLN A 48 7.98 -10.58 1.62
C GLN A 48 9.20 -10.48 0.70
N SER A 49 9.02 -10.41 -0.63
CA SER A 49 10.13 -10.25 -1.58
C SER A 49 10.79 -8.87 -1.47
N GLY A 50 10.02 -7.82 -1.18
CA GLY A 50 10.55 -6.50 -0.85
C GLY A 50 11.32 -6.51 0.47
N SER A 51 10.88 -7.29 1.46
CA SER A 51 11.56 -7.40 2.77
C SER A 51 12.73 -8.40 2.78
N SER A 52 12.76 -9.36 1.85
CA SER A 52 13.73 -10.47 1.78
C SER A 52 14.72 -10.34 0.62
N ARG A 53 14.79 -9.20 -0.07
CA ARG A 53 15.85 -8.92 -1.06
C ARG A 53 17.26 -8.77 -0.46
N ASN A 54 17.46 -9.22 0.78
CA ASN A 54 18.74 -9.67 1.32
C ASN A 54 19.15 -11.07 0.83
N MET A 55 18.34 -11.76 0.04
CA MET A 55 18.77 -12.94 -0.72
C MET A 55 18.33 -12.79 -2.18
N LEU A 56 19.32 -12.71 -3.07
CA LEU A 56 19.21 -12.76 -4.54
C LEU A 56 18.94 -11.41 -5.23
N LEU A 57 19.99 -10.58 -5.27
CA LEU A 57 20.27 -9.73 -6.44
C LEU A 57 20.39 -10.64 -7.69
N PRO A 58 19.71 -10.34 -8.80
CA PRO A 58 20.02 -10.95 -10.08
C PRO A 58 21.25 -10.27 -10.65
N GLY A 59 22.43 -10.88 -10.44
CA GLY A 59 23.65 -10.47 -11.14
C GLY A 59 24.94 -10.67 -10.34
N SER A 60 25.45 -11.90 -10.29
CA SER A 60 26.90 -12.10 -10.43
C SER A 60 27.19 -13.52 -10.91
N LEU A 61 27.93 -13.57 -11.99
CA LEU A 61 28.47 -14.76 -12.64
C LEU A 61 29.35 -15.55 -11.67
N THR A 62 29.05 -16.83 -11.45
CA THR A 62 30.09 -17.84 -11.28
C THR A 62 29.78 -19.06 -12.14
N ARG A 63 30.37 -19.02 -13.33
CA ARG A 63 30.77 -20.19 -14.10
C ARG A 63 31.69 -21.06 -13.24
N ASN A 64 31.28 -22.28 -12.92
CA ASN A 64 32.06 -23.52 -13.08
C ASN A 64 31.24 -24.75 -12.65
N GLY A 65 31.41 -25.83 -13.42
CA GLY A 65 30.45 -26.92 -13.51
C GLY A 65 30.47 -27.98 -12.40
N SER A 66 29.35 -28.66 -12.27
CA SER A 66 29.23 -30.12 -12.31
C SER A 66 27.75 -30.47 -12.18
N GLY A 67 27.31 -31.47 -12.94
CA GLY A 67 25.90 -31.76 -13.14
C GLY A 67 25.19 -32.28 -11.89
N ALA A 68 24.03 -31.70 -11.60
CA ALA A 68 22.90 -32.38 -11.00
C ALA A 68 21.63 -31.65 -11.44
N LYS A 69 20.88 -32.28 -12.36
CA LYS A 69 19.52 -31.86 -12.70
C LYS A 69 18.64 -32.13 -11.49
N HIS A 70 18.41 -31.11 -10.66
CA HIS A 70 17.24 -31.08 -9.80
C HIS A 70 16.24 -30.12 -10.42
N GLU A 71 15.32 -30.69 -11.19
CA GLU A 71 14.04 -30.07 -11.52
C GLU A 71 13.31 -29.82 -10.19
N LYS A 72 13.48 -28.63 -9.63
CA LYS A 72 12.49 -28.07 -8.72
C LYS A 72 11.38 -27.52 -9.59
N GLU A 73 10.31 -28.30 -9.72
CA GLU A 73 9.00 -27.76 -10.06
C GLU A 73 8.61 -26.74 -8.97
N GLU A 74 9.04 -25.50 -9.15
CA GLU A 74 8.44 -24.37 -8.45
C GLU A 74 7.00 -24.26 -8.91
N CYS A 75 6.06 -24.50 -7.99
CA CYS A 75 4.64 -24.34 -8.20
C CYS A 75 4.32 -22.86 -8.49
N SER A 76 4.46 -22.49 -9.76
CA SER A 76 4.28 -21.14 -10.30
C SER A 76 2.79 -20.83 -10.47
N SER A 77 2.10 -20.59 -9.34
CA SER A 77 0.77 -19.96 -9.32
C SER A 77 0.84 -18.48 -8.95
N VAL A 78 2.04 -17.90 -9.00
CA VAL A 78 2.29 -16.51 -8.59
C VAL A 78 1.66 -15.58 -9.62
N VAL A 79 0.73 -14.73 -9.18
CA VAL A 79 0.23 -13.60 -9.98
C VAL A 79 1.45 -12.81 -10.44
N LYS A 80 1.69 -12.76 -11.75
CA LYS A 80 2.76 -11.94 -12.30
C LYS A 80 2.40 -10.48 -12.03
N ILE A 81 2.96 -9.92 -10.97
CA ILE A 81 2.59 -8.60 -10.46
C ILE A 81 2.76 -7.54 -11.55
N GLY A 82 3.76 -7.66 -12.44
CA GLY A 82 3.98 -6.76 -13.57
C GLY A 82 3.04 -6.91 -14.77
N SER A 83 2.03 -7.79 -14.71
CA SER A 83 1.04 -7.94 -15.79
C SER A 83 -0.18 -7.04 -15.59
N ASP A 84 -0.91 -6.76 -16.67
CA ASP A 84 -2.19 -6.03 -16.61
C ASP A 84 -3.18 -6.67 -15.62
N VAL A 85 -3.20 -8.01 -15.55
CA VAL A 85 -4.04 -8.77 -14.60
C VAL A 85 -3.65 -8.48 -13.14
N GLY A 86 -2.37 -8.25 -12.85
CA GLY A 86 -1.90 -7.89 -11.51
C GLY A 86 -2.38 -6.49 -11.09
N VAL A 87 -2.38 -5.54 -12.02
CA VAL A 87 -2.89 -4.17 -11.82
C VAL A 87 -4.41 -4.18 -11.65
N GLU A 88 -5.13 -4.95 -12.45
CA GLU A 88 -6.57 -5.14 -12.31
C GLU A 88 -6.93 -5.80 -10.98
N LEU A 89 -6.17 -6.82 -10.57
CA LEU A 89 -6.37 -7.49 -9.28
C LEU A 89 -6.12 -6.54 -8.11
N TYR A 90 -5.11 -5.68 -8.20
CA TYR A 90 -4.85 -4.63 -7.21
C TYR A 90 -6.05 -3.68 -7.11
N GLY A 91 -6.54 -3.16 -8.24
CA GLY A 91 -7.71 -2.29 -8.28
C GLY A 91 -8.96 -2.97 -7.71
N ALA A 92 -9.20 -4.24 -8.06
CA ALA A 92 -10.31 -5.03 -7.54
C ALA A 92 -10.20 -5.27 -6.03
N CYS A 93 -8.99 -5.49 -5.50
CA CYS A 93 -8.75 -5.56 -4.06
C CYS A 93 -9.11 -4.24 -3.38
N CYS A 94 -8.66 -3.10 -3.92
CA CYS A 94 -9.04 -1.79 -3.39
C CYS A 94 -10.56 -1.57 -3.41
N GLN A 95 -11.23 -1.96 -4.50
CA GLN A 95 -12.67 -1.86 -4.63
C GLN A 95 -13.42 -2.73 -3.61
N LEU A 96 -12.93 -3.95 -3.34
CA LEU A 96 -13.44 -4.81 -2.28
C LEU A 96 -13.34 -4.10 -0.92
N LEU A 97 -12.16 -3.55 -0.59
CA LEU A 97 -11.94 -2.85 0.68
C LEU A 97 -12.88 -1.64 0.82
N CYS A 98 -12.99 -0.78 -0.20
CA CYS A 98 -13.94 0.33 -0.19
C CYS A 98 -15.39 -0.15 0.02
N SER A 99 -15.78 -1.27 -0.61
CA SER A 99 -17.13 -1.81 -0.48
C SER A 99 -17.42 -2.32 0.94
N LEU A 100 -16.44 -2.96 1.59
CA LEU A 100 -16.55 -3.40 2.98
C LEU A 100 -16.70 -2.20 3.94
N ILE A 101 -15.89 -1.15 3.74
CA ILE A 101 -15.99 0.10 4.52
C ILE A 101 -17.40 0.69 4.36
N ARG A 102 -17.88 0.79 3.11
CA ARG A 102 -19.14 1.47 2.81
C ARG A 102 -20.37 0.74 3.36
N HIS A 103 -20.43 -0.56 3.11
CA HIS A 103 -21.66 -1.36 3.29
C HIS A 103 -21.66 -2.24 4.53
N ARG A 104 -20.50 -2.52 5.15
CA ARG A 104 -20.37 -3.45 6.29
C ARG A 104 -19.79 -2.77 7.52
N ARG A 105 -20.31 -1.58 7.86
CA ARG A 105 -19.73 -0.70 8.89
C ARG A 105 -19.65 -1.36 10.26
N ARG A 106 -20.74 -2.01 10.67
CA ARG A 106 -20.87 -2.66 11.98
C ARG A 106 -19.85 -3.78 12.14
N GLU A 107 -19.73 -4.61 11.12
CA GLU A 107 -18.81 -5.76 11.09
C GLU A 107 -17.36 -5.29 10.93
N SER A 108 -17.11 -4.28 10.10
CA SER A 108 -15.78 -3.72 9.85
C SER A 108 -15.15 -3.11 11.10
N GLY A 109 -15.95 -2.54 12.00
CA GLY A 109 -15.45 -2.06 13.30
C GLY A 109 -14.76 -3.13 14.15
N HIS A 110 -15.16 -4.41 14.02
CA HIS A 110 -14.60 -5.51 14.80
C HIS A 110 -13.27 -6.04 14.25
N CYS A 111 -12.94 -5.73 12.99
CA CYS A 111 -11.79 -6.31 12.28
C CYS A 111 -10.96 -5.26 11.53
N ILE A 112 -11.04 -4.01 11.95
CA ILE A 112 -10.40 -2.86 11.30
C ILE A 112 -8.86 -2.93 11.25
N ALA A 113 -8.23 -3.70 12.16
CA ALA A 113 -6.80 -3.97 12.10
C ALA A 113 -6.41 -4.64 10.77
N LEU A 114 -7.28 -5.51 10.24
CA LEU A 114 -7.05 -6.19 8.96
C LEU A 114 -7.14 -5.22 7.77
N LEU A 115 -7.94 -4.17 7.85
CA LEU A 115 -7.93 -3.07 6.88
C LEU A 115 -6.58 -2.34 6.92
N GLY A 116 -6.09 -2.02 8.11
CA GLY A 116 -4.77 -1.42 8.30
C GLY A 116 -3.65 -2.27 7.69
N ASP A 117 -3.67 -3.58 7.94
CA ASP A 117 -2.67 -4.50 7.40
C ASP A 117 -2.76 -4.65 5.87
N SER A 118 -3.96 -4.84 5.33
CA SER A 118 -4.16 -4.97 3.87
C SER A 118 -3.83 -3.69 3.12
N SER A 119 -4.23 -2.52 3.64
CA SER A 119 -3.87 -1.24 3.03
C SER A 119 -2.35 -0.99 3.07
N ARG A 120 -1.68 -1.38 4.16
CA ARG A 120 -0.21 -1.32 4.27
C ARG A 120 0.47 -2.24 3.25
N VAL A 121 0.01 -3.48 3.09
CA VAL A 121 0.57 -4.39 2.08
C VAL A 121 0.41 -3.82 0.68
N LEU A 122 -0.77 -3.28 0.34
CA LEU A 122 -1.02 -2.64 -0.96
C LEU A 122 -0.11 -1.43 -1.18
N LEU A 123 0.05 -0.57 -0.17
CA LEU A 123 0.98 0.56 -0.21
C LEU A 123 2.42 0.11 -0.47
N HIS A 124 2.90 -0.93 0.21
CA HIS A 124 4.23 -1.46 -0.04
C HIS A 124 4.38 -2.16 -1.39
N CYS A 125 3.32 -2.79 -1.91
CA CYS A 125 3.35 -3.33 -3.27
C CYS A 125 3.56 -2.23 -4.28
N LEU A 126 2.88 -1.09 -4.10
CA LEU A 126 3.09 0.08 -4.93
C LEU A 126 4.54 0.61 -4.85
N GLU A 127 5.12 0.65 -3.64
CA GLU A 127 6.53 1.04 -3.41
C GLU A 127 7.53 0.09 -4.11
N VAL A 128 7.36 -1.23 -3.94
CA VAL A 128 8.32 -2.24 -4.43
C VAL A 128 8.23 -2.45 -5.94
N THR A 129 7.03 -2.34 -6.52
CA THR A 129 6.81 -2.54 -7.96
C THR A 129 7.14 -1.31 -8.80
N TYR A 130 7.14 -0.14 -8.15
CA TYR A 130 7.39 1.15 -8.77
C TYR A 130 8.46 1.93 -8.00
N TRP A 131 9.72 1.53 -8.22
CA TRP A 131 10.88 2.24 -7.68
C TRP A 131 11.49 3.17 -8.73
N PRO A 132 11.41 4.50 -8.56
CA PRO A 132 11.79 5.45 -9.60
C PRO A 132 13.32 5.57 -9.82
N LEU A 133 14.14 5.12 -8.87
CA LEU A 133 15.62 5.18 -8.98
C LEU A 133 16.24 3.93 -9.60
N ALA A 134 15.47 2.87 -9.90
CA ALA A 134 15.99 1.77 -10.68
C ALA A 134 15.95 2.12 -12.18
N ASP A 135 16.89 1.55 -12.93
CA ASP A 135 16.87 1.56 -14.40
C ASP A 135 15.44 1.26 -14.91
N GLU A 136 15.03 1.86 -16.03
CA GLU A 136 13.68 1.65 -16.61
C GLU A 136 13.38 0.16 -16.80
N SER A 137 14.43 -0.65 -17.02
CA SER A 137 14.40 -2.11 -17.15
C SER A 137 14.02 -2.86 -15.86
N ALA A 138 14.13 -2.23 -14.70
CA ALA A 138 13.88 -2.82 -13.38
C ALA A 138 12.56 -2.36 -12.74
N LYS A 139 11.83 -1.43 -13.38
CA LYS A 139 10.44 -1.10 -13.00
C LYS A 139 9.52 -2.25 -13.40
N VAL A 140 8.82 -2.83 -12.43
CA VAL A 140 7.83 -3.88 -12.67
C VAL A 140 6.54 -3.29 -13.22
N TRP A 141 6.18 -2.09 -12.76
CA TRP A 141 5.03 -1.32 -13.26
C TRP A 141 5.47 -0.08 -14.03
N SER A 142 4.77 0.21 -15.11
CA SER A 142 4.87 1.52 -15.77
C SER A 142 4.32 2.62 -14.86
N THR A 143 4.75 3.87 -15.07
CA THR A 143 4.21 5.04 -14.35
C THR A 143 2.68 5.13 -14.43
N LYS A 144 2.09 4.77 -15.58
CA LYS A 144 0.63 4.77 -15.76
C LYS A 144 -0.06 3.75 -14.86
N MET A 145 0.48 2.53 -14.80
CA MET A 145 -0.04 1.45 -13.95
C MET A 145 0.08 1.79 -12.47
N ALA A 146 1.23 2.30 -12.04
CA ALA A 146 1.44 2.72 -10.66
C ALA A 146 0.51 3.88 -10.26
N THR A 147 0.32 4.86 -11.14
CA THR A 147 -0.61 5.99 -10.90
C THR A 147 -2.06 5.51 -10.80
N TYR A 148 -2.45 4.52 -11.61
CA TYR A 148 -3.77 3.89 -11.51
C TYR A 148 -3.96 3.19 -10.16
N CYS A 149 -2.99 2.38 -9.73
CA CYS A 149 -3.01 1.71 -8.42
C CYS A 149 -3.03 2.71 -7.25
N ALA A 150 -2.24 3.78 -7.33
CA ALA A 150 -2.26 4.88 -6.36
C ALA A 150 -3.63 5.54 -6.26
N THR A 151 -4.31 5.77 -7.39
CA THR A 151 -5.66 6.35 -7.42
C THR A 151 -6.68 5.45 -6.72
N TRP A 152 -6.55 4.13 -6.85
CA TRP A 152 -7.39 3.18 -6.12
C TRP A 152 -7.05 3.10 -4.64
N LEU A 153 -5.77 3.14 -4.27
CA LEU A 153 -5.35 3.13 -2.87
C LEU A 153 -5.80 4.40 -2.14
N ARG A 154 -5.72 5.55 -2.81
CA ARG A 154 -6.28 6.82 -2.31
C ARG A 154 -7.74 6.67 -1.87
N ARG A 155 -8.57 5.95 -2.61
CA ARG A 155 -9.99 5.75 -2.26
C ARG A 155 -10.17 4.98 -0.96
N ILE A 156 -9.25 4.07 -0.62
CA ILE A 156 -9.26 3.37 0.68
C ILE A 156 -9.02 4.35 1.82
N TYR A 157 -8.24 5.42 1.59
CA TYR A 157 -7.98 6.44 2.60
C TYR A 157 -9.13 7.45 2.72
N GLU A 158 -9.84 7.72 1.64
CA GLU A 158 -11.00 8.62 1.64
C GLU A 158 -12.25 7.98 2.27
N GLU A 159 -12.52 6.70 2.00
CA GLU A 159 -13.78 6.05 2.40
C GLU A 159 -14.03 6.00 3.93
N PRO A 160 -13.05 5.73 4.81
CA PRO A 160 -13.24 5.79 6.26
C PRO A 160 -13.55 7.20 6.77
N CYS A 161 -13.13 8.24 6.03
CA CYS A 161 -13.29 9.64 6.40
C CYS A 161 -14.76 10.09 6.30
N GLU A 162 -15.50 9.55 5.33
CA GLU A 162 -16.96 9.70 5.21
C GLU A 162 -17.73 9.07 6.39
N GLN A 163 -17.04 8.29 7.23
CA GLN A 163 -17.60 7.58 8.38
C GLN A 163 -16.82 7.90 9.66
N LYS A 164 -16.47 9.18 9.83
CA LYS A 164 -15.60 9.67 10.93
C LYS A 164 -16.04 9.20 12.33
N GLU A 165 -17.34 9.09 12.59
CA GLU A 165 -17.88 8.67 13.90
C GLU A 165 -17.47 7.24 14.29
N THR A 166 -17.43 6.32 13.31
CA THR A 166 -17.12 4.90 13.57
C THR A 166 -15.66 4.57 13.27
N LEU A 167 -15.12 5.12 12.19
CA LEU A 167 -13.82 4.73 11.63
C LEU A 167 -12.73 5.79 11.76
N GLY A 168 -13.07 7.05 12.08
CA GLY A 168 -12.12 8.17 12.12
C GLY A 168 -10.93 7.95 13.06
N LYS A 169 -11.17 7.30 14.21
CA LYS A 169 -10.12 6.93 15.18
C LYS A 169 -9.04 5.99 14.62
N TYR A 170 -9.29 5.33 13.49
CA TYR A 170 -8.31 4.43 12.84
C TYR A 170 -7.55 5.11 11.70
N CYS A 171 -7.99 6.29 11.25
CA CYS A 171 -7.31 7.03 10.18
C CYS A 171 -5.87 7.41 10.57
N CYS A 172 -5.60 7.64 11.85
CA CYS A 172 -4.25 7.95 12.34
C CYS A 172 -3.26 6.78 12.14
N HIS A 173 -3.73 5.53 12.22
CA HIS A 173 -2.90 4.35 11.97
C HIS A 173 -2.58 4.20 10.49
N MET A 174 -3.56 4.44 9.60
CA MET A 174 -3.30 4.45 8.15
C MET A 174 -2.36 5.58 7.76
N LEU A 175 -2.54 6.76 8.36
CA LEU A 175 -1.65 7.90 8.17
C LEU A 175 -0.23 7.58 8.62
N SER A 176 -0.06 6.91 9.76
CA SER A 176 1.24 6.44 10.23
C SER A 176 1.93 5.51 9.22
N ASN A 177 1.20 4.54 8.65
CA ASN A 177 1.73 3.64 7.61
C ASN A 177 2.15 4.41 6.35
N TYR A 178 1.34 5.37 5.91
CA TYR A 178 1.66 6.24 4.77
C TYR A 178 2.94 7.05 5.03
N LEU A 179 3.07 7.64 6.21
CA LEU A 179 4.25 8.41 6.62
C LEU A 179 5.51 7.55 6.71
N CYS A 180 5.40 6.30 7.18
CA CYS A 180 6.52 5.36 7.19
C CYS A 180 7.05 5.15 5.76
N VAL A 181 6.18 4.93 4.79
CA VAL A 181 6.61 4.75 3.40
C VAL A 181 7.18 6.04 2.81
N LEU A 182 6.54 7.19 3.04
CA LEU A 182 7.08 8.48 2.59
C LEU A 182 8.46 8.80 3.16
N ALA A 183 8.70 8.45 4.43
CA ALA A 183 9.94 8.74 5.14
C ALA A 183 11.05 7.72 4.85
N GLY A 184 10.88 6.83 3.87
CA GLY A 184 11.87 5.80 3.56
C GLY A 184 12.00 4.73 4.64
N HIS A 185 10.97 4.50 5.44
CA HIS A 185 10.88 3.39 6.38
C HIS A 185 10.03 2.22 5.82
N GLY A 186 9.80 2.21 4.50
CA GLY A 186 9.24 1.07 3.79
C GLY A 186 10.32 0.02 3.43
N PRO A 187 9.93 -1.13 2.87
CA PRO A 187 10.84 -2.18 2.42
C PRO A 187 11.99 -1.65 1.57
N VAL A 188 11.74 -0.64 0.73
CA VAL A 188 12.78 -0.11 -0.14
C VAL A 188 13.77 0.74 0.65
N GLY A 189 13.30 1.61 1.55
CA GLY A 189 14.21 2.41 2.38
C GLY A 189 15.02 1.59 3.40
N CYS A 190 14.49 0.46 3.90
CA CYS A 190 15.26 -0.48 4.72
C CYS A 190 16.38 -1.21 3.93
N ILE A 191 16.19 -1.48 2.63
CA ILE A 191 17.26 -2.02 1.76
C ILE A 191 18.43 -1.04 1.69
N TYR A 192 18.16 0.27 1.60
CA TYR A 192 19.20 1.30 1.58
C TYR A 192 19.96 1.42 2.90
N HIS A 193 19.28 1.33 4.04
CA HIS A 193 19.95 1.43 5.35
C HIS A 193 20.81 0.19 5.70
N SER A 194 20.54 -0.97 5.10
CA SER A 194 21.29 -2.22 5.37
C SER A 194 22.42 -2.50 4.37
N SER A 195 22.35 -1.96 3.16
CA SER A 195 23.45 -2.05 2.18
C SER A 195 24.43 -0.90 2.38
N GLN A 196 25.56 -1.14 3.06
CA GLN A 196 26.70 -0.21 3.21
C GLN A 196 27.44 0.11 1.89
N VAL A 197 26.75 0.14 0.76
CA VAL A 197 27.35 0.18 -0.60
C VAL A 197 27.21 1.56 -1.25
N PHE A 198 26.45 2.49 -0.66
CA PHE A 198 26.27 3.83 -1.24
C PHE A 198 26.75 4.95 -0.31
N PRO A 199 27.48 5.95 -0.82
CA PRO A 199 28.01 7.04 -0.01
C PRO A 199 26.88 7.88 0.58
N SER A 200 27.01 8.16 1.87
CA SER A 200 26.09 8.91 2.74
C SER A 200 25.64 10.27 2.17
N ASP A 201 26.43 10.87 1.29
CA ASP A 201 26.18 12.20 0.71
C ASP A 201 25.13 12.19 -0.41
N LEU A 202 24.87 11.03 -1.03
CA LEU A 202 23.76 10.85 -1.96
C LEU A 202 22.45 10.52 -1.21
N LEU A 203 22.51 10.14 0.06
CA LEU A 203 21.32 9.84 0.86
C LEU A 203 20.60 11.12 1.30
N ILE A 204 21.35 12.23 1.45
CA ILE A 204 20.87 13.51 1.99
C ILE A 204 20.17 14.37 0.91
N SER A 205 20.53 14.17 -0.38
CA SER A 205 19.90 14.89 -1.50
C SER A 205 18.63 14.20 -2.06
N PHE A 206 18.35 12.95 -1.66
CA PHE A 206 17.28 12.12 -2.23
C PHE A 206 16.12 11.85 -1.25
N SER A 207 16.16 12.52 -0.10
CA SER A 207 15.31 12.37 1.08
C SER A 207 13.81 12.69 0.90
N HIS A 208 13.34 13.05 -0.29
CA HIS A 208 12.04 13.71 -0.41
C HIS A 208 10.95 12.98 -1.20
N HIS A 209 11.26 12.04 -2.11
CA HIS A 209 10.21 11.39 -2.91
C HIS A 209 10.55 9.93 -3.24
N LEU A 210 10.06 8.97 -2.42
CA LEU A 210 10.14 7.53 -2.74
C LEU A 210 9.22 7.13 -3.91
N TYR A 211 8.19 7.93 -4.17
CA TYR A 211 7.31 7.79 -5.34
C TYR A 211 7.70 8.79 -6.42
N SER A 212 7.40 8.48 -7.69
CA SER A 212 7.41 9.54 -8.70
C SER A 212 6.38 10.60 -8.34
N ARG A 213 6.58 11.81 -8.86
CA ARG A 213 5.69 12.94 -8.65
C ARG A 213 4.23 12.61 -9.01
N GLU A 214 4.00 11.79 -10.04
CA GLU A 214 2.66 11.40 -10.49
C GLU A 214 1.96 10.46 -9.50
N VAL A 215 2.68 9.43 -9.03
CA VAL A 215 2.13 8.45 -8.07
C VAL A 215 1.86 9.12 -6.73
N GLU A 216 2.79 9.97 -6.28
CA GLU A 216 2.61 10.74 -5.05
C GLU A 216 1.45 11.73 -5.16
N ALA A 217 1.32 12.44 -6.30
CA ALA A 217 0.19 13.34 -6.55
C ALA A 217 -1.15 12.60 -6.57
N ALA A 218 -1.19 11.35 -7.05
CA ALA A 218 -2.38 10.51 -7.03
C ALA A 218 -2.77 10.05 -5.61
N LEU A 219 -1.80 9.75 -4.74
CA LEU A 219 -2.05 9.33 -3.35
C LEU A 219 -2.39 10.50 -2.41
N ARG A 220 -1.77 11.66 -2.63
CA ARG A 220 -1.76 12.79 -1.71
C ARG A 220 -3.15 13.26 -1.24
N PRO A 221 -4.19 13.33 -2.09
CA PRO A 221 -5.53 13.68 -1.61
C PRO A 221 -6.10 12.69 -0.59
N GLY A 222 -5.78 11.41 -0.69
CA GLY A 222 -6.16 10.42 0.32
C GLY A 222 -5.46 10.66 1.65
N ALA A 223 -4.18 11.05 1.62
CA ALA A 223 -3.44 11.42 2.83
C ALA A 223 -4.03 12.68 3.50
N TYR A 224 -4.50 13.64 2.71
CA TYR A 224 -5.24 14.80 3.23
C TYR A 224 -6.58 14.41 3.86
N ALA A 225 -7.33 13.51 3.24
CA ALA A 225 -8.56 12.98 3.84
C ALA A 225 -8.27 12.35 5.21
N LEU A 226 -7.19 11.58 5.35
CA LEU A 226 -6.78 11.01 6.64
C LEU A 226 -6.43 12.09 7.67
N ILE A 227 -5.74 13.17 7.27
CA ILE A 227 -5.45 14.31 8.17
C ILE A 227 -6.75 14.95 8.66
N ASP A 228 -7.70 15.19 7.75
CA ASP A 228 -8.97 15.83 8.08
C ASP A 228 -9.87 14.95 8.96
N ALA A 229 -9.79 13.63 8.78
CA ALA A 229 -10.48 12.66 9.62
C ALA A 229 -9.89 12.52 11.03
N CYS A 230 -8.58 12.77 11.21
CA CYS A 230 -7.94 12.70 12.53
C CYS A 230 -8.40 13.85 13.43
N SER A 231 -8.63 13.57 14.72
CA SER A 231 -8.81 14.62 15.72
C SER A 231 -7.47 15.30 16.05
N ALA A 232 -7.52 16.47 16.69
CA ALA A 232 -6.32 17.15 17.16
C ALA A 232 -5.51 16.28 18.14
N ASN A 233 -6.20 15.50 18.98
CA ASN A 233 -5.55 14.57 19.91
C ASN A 233 -4.88 13.41 19.15
N ASP A 234 -5.52 12.84 18.12
CA ASP A 234 -4.92 11.77 17.33
C ASP A 234 -3.64 12.24 16.63
N LEU A 235 -3.64 13.45 16.08
CA LEU A 235 -2.46 14.04 15.45
C LEU A 235 -1.35 14.37 16.46
N GLN A 236 -1.70 14.80 17.68
CA GLN A 236 -0.73 15.01 18.76
C GLN A 236 -0.11 13.70 19.24
N GLN A 237 -0.93 12.66 19.43
CA GLN A 237 -0.47 11.32 19.76
C GLN A 237 0.43 10.74 18.67
N LEU A 238 0.06 10.95 17.40
CA LEU A 238 0.88 10.55 16.27
C LEU A 238 2.24 11.29 16.28
N ASP A 239 2.26 12.62 16.40
CA ASP A 239 3.50 13.41 16.48
C ASP A 239 4.42 12.95 17.63
N ALA A 240 3.84 12.70 18.81
CA ALA A 240 4.57 12.18 19.97
C ALA A 240 5.14 10.77 19.72
N SER A 241 4.36 9.88 19.07
CA SER A 241 4.77 8.50 18.79
C SER A 241 5.87 8.39 17.73
N LEU A 242 5.95 9.34 16.80
CA LEU A 242 6.93 9.32 15.73
C LEU A 242 8.34 9.73 16.20
N GLY A 243 8.45 10.46 17.31
CA GLY A 243 9.71 10.98 17.84
C GLY A 243 10.39 11.99 16.89
N GLU A 244 11.64 12.36 17.18
CA GLU A 244 12.41 13.16 16.24
C GLU A 244 12.90 12.32 15.06
N GLY A 245 12.71 12.80 13.83
CA GLY A 245 13.22 12.11 12.64
C GLY A 245 12.41 12.29 11.36
N PRO A 246 12.75 11.54 10.31
CA PRO A 246 12.18 11.69 8.96
C PRO A 246 10.64 11.55 8.90
N ARG A 247 10.06 10.65 9.71
CA ARG A 247 8.60 10.44 9.78
C ARG A 247 7.86 11.65 10.34
N ARG A 248 8.42 12.29 11.38
CA ARG A 248 7.85 13.53 11.95
C ARG A 248 7.99 14.70 10.99
N ASN A 249 9.12 14.82 10.31
CA ASN A 249 9.32 15.84 9.27
C ASN A 249 8.32 15.67 8.11
N ALA A 250 8.06 14.44 7.68
CA ALA A 250 7.04 14.14 6.68
C ALA A 250 5.63 14.53 7.15
N LEU A 251 5.27 14.26 8.41
CA LEU A 251 3.99 14.69 8.98
C LEU A 251 3.85 16.21 8.99
N LEU A 252 4.90 16.93 9.42
CA LEU A 252 4.91 18.39 9.45
C LEU A 252 4.80 19.00 8.05
N ALA A 253 5.52 18.45 7.07
CA ALA A 253 5.44 18.88 5.67
C ALA A 253 4.01 18.67 5.13
N LEU A 254 3.45 17.47 5.32
CA LEU A 254 2.11 17.13 4.86
C LEU A 254 1.02 18.02 5.50
N ARG A 255 1.15 18.33 6.80
CA ARG A 255 0.23 19.26 7.49
C ARG A 255 0.34 20.69 6.96
N ARG A 256 1.56 21.16 6.66
CA ARG A 256 1.78 22.49 6.05
C ARG A 256 1.17 22.55 4.66
N GLU A 257 1.38 21.53 3.83
CA GLU A 257 0.78 21.43 2.50
C GLU A 257 -0.75 21.42 2.56
N TYR A 258 -1.33 20.60 3.45
CA TYR A 258 -2.78 20.56 3.69
C TYR A 258 -3.32 21.94 4.09
N THR A 259 -2.65 22.59 5.05
CA THR A 259 -3.02 23.93 5.52
C THR A 259 -2.99 24.95 4.38
N GLN A 260 -1.94 24.96 3.55
CA GLN A 260 -1.82 25.87 2.42
C GLN A 260 -2.93 25.67 1.38
N GLN A 261 -3.36 24.42 1.15
CA GLN A 261 -4.37 24.10 0.14
C GLN A 261 -5.82 24.31 0.64
N PHE A 262 -6.08 24.12 1.94
CA PHE A 262 -7.44 24.07 2.47
C PHE A 262 -7.77 25.14 3.53
N GLN A 263 -6.79 25.77 4.22
CA GLN A 263 -7.09 26.87 5.16
C GLN A 263 -7.29 28.22 4.47
N TYR A 264 -6.91 28.38 3.20
CA TYR A 264 -7.11 29.64 2.45
C TYR A 264 -8.29 29.60 1.46
N THR A 265 -9.08 28.51 1.44
CA THR A 265 -10.25 28.36 0.55
C THR A 265 -11.59 28.54 1.27
N GLY A 266 -11.59 28.88 2.55
CA GLY A 266 -12.78 29.28 3.30
C GLY A 266 -13.16 30.74 3.06
N LYS A 267 -14.08 30.97 2.12
CA LYS A 267 -15.02 32.12 1.97
C LYS A 267 -14.62 33.48 2.59
N VAL A 268 -14.42 34.49 1.73
CA VAL A 268 -14.92 35.86 1.98
C VAL A 268 -16.41 35.88 1.67
#